data_AF-A0AAX6FLH1-F1
#
_entry.id   AF-A0AAX6FLH1-F1
#
_cell.length_a   1.000
_cell.length_b   1.000
_cell.length_c   1.000
_cell.angle_alpha   90.00
_cell.angle_beta   90.00
_cell.angle_gamma   90.00
#
_symmetry.space_group_name_H-M   'P 1'
#
loop_
_entity.id
_entity.type
_entity.pdbx_description
1 polymer ?
#
loop_
_entity_poly.entity_id
_entity_poly.type
_entity_poly.pdbx_seq_one_letter_code
_entity_poly.pdbx_strand_id
1 'polypeptide(L)'
;MKFRIPWSILQRKHYLKSSEDKVGQEALANIFRAAEASVEFGGVLISLRMVLDDLSGVTGENVARLPEYLEDAMKAAYNRYMTYLDSFGPDEAYLRKKVETELGTKMIHLKMRCSGIGSEWGKVTLLGTSGISGSYVEHRA
;
A
#
# COMPACT_ATOMS: atom_id res chain seq x y z
N MET A 1 26.47 56.31 -8.06
CA MET A 1 25.84 55.70 -6.86
C MET A 1 26.15 54.20 -6.87
N LYS A 2 27.03 53.71 -5.98
CA LYS A 2 27.30 52.26 -5.83
C LYS A 2 26.39 51.72 -4.73
N PHE A 3 25.37 50.94 -5.10
CA PHE A 3 24.52 50.23 -4.14
C PHE A 3 25.36 49.16 -3.44
N ARG A 4 25.71 49.41 -2.18
CA ARG A 4 26.41 48.44 -1.33
C ARG A 4 25.33 47.61 -0.64
N ILE A 5 25.02 46.43 -1.19
CA ILE A 5 24.10 45.48 -0.56
C ILE A 5 24.74 45.04 0.78
N PRO A 6 24.03 45.14 1.91
CA PRO A 6 24.56 44.73 3.21
C PRO A 6 24.97 43.25 3.23
N TRP A 7 26.16 42.96 3.75
CA TRP A 7 26.74 41.61 3.84
C TRP A 7 25.82 40.61 4.59
N SER A 8 25.01 41.11 5.51
CA SER A 8 23.99 40.34 6.25
C SER A 8 22.87 39.77 5.37
N ILE A 9 22.53 40.44 4.26
CA ILE A 9 21.51 39.97 3.31
C ILE A 9 22.07 38.84 2.44
N LEU A 10 23.36 38.92 2.09
CA LEU A 10 24.06 37.84 1.38
C LEU A 10 24.26 36.60 2.26
N GLN A 11 24.58 36.79 3.55
CA GLN A 11 24.65 35.67 4.50
C GLN A 11 23.30 34.98 4.70
N ARG A 12 22.20 35.74 4.84
CA ARG A 12 20.85 35.13 4.94
C ARG A 12 20.46 34.36 3.68
N LYS A 13 20.77 34.87 2.49
CA LYS A 13 20.55 34.12 1.24
C LYS A 13 21.39 32.84 1.18
N HIS A 14 22.62 32.88 1.69
CA HIS A 14 23.49 31.70 1.75
C HIS A 14 22.96 30.66 2.75
N TYR A 15 22.49 31.08 3.92
CA TYR A 15 21.87 30.21 4.93
C TYR A 15 20.51 29.64 4.50
N LEU A 16 19.68 30.41 3.77
CA LEU A 16 18.41 29.89 3.23
C LEU A 16 18.61 28.90 2.07
N LYS A 17 19.70 29.04 1.30
CA LYS A 17 20.02 28.15 0.18
C LYS A 17 20.71 26.85 0.63
N SER A 18 21.13 26.77 1.89
CA SER A 18 21.82 25.63 2.50
C SER A 18 21.00 24.93 3.58
N SER A 19 19.67 25.01 3.56
CA SER A 19 18.85 24.07 4.32
C SER A 19 19.02 22.68 3.69
N GLU A 20 20.16 22.06 3.96
CA GLU A 20 20.41 20.62 3.82
C GLU A 20 19.49 19.90 4.81
N ASP A 21 18.19 19.96 4.57
CA ASP A 21 17.21 19.16 5.31
C ASP A 21 17.34 17.70 4.85
N LYS A 22 18.46 17.08 5.23
CA LYS A 22 18.77 15.68 4.96
C LYS A 22 17.71 14.77 5.54
N VAL A 23 17.09 15.19 6.65
CA VAL A 23 15.99 14.47 7.30
C VAL A 23 14.76 14.47 6.40
N GLY A 24 14.34 15.63 5.88
CA GLY A 24 13.23 15.73 4.94
C GLY A 24 13.48 15.00 3.62
N GLN A 25 14.72 15.04 3.10
CA GLN A 25 15.10 14.32 1.89
C GLN A 25 15.05 12.79 2.08
N GLU A 26 15.55 12.28 3.20
CA GLU A 26 15.49 10.85 3.53
C GLU A 26 14.05 10.39 3.75
N ALA A 27 13.23 11.21 4.44
CA ALA A 27 11.81 10.93 4.64
C ALA A 27 11.07 10.81 3.30
N LEU A 28 11.30 11.76 2.38
CA LEU A 28 10.70 11.73 1.04
C LEU A 28 11.18 10.52 0.23
N ALA A 29 12.47 10.19 0.28
CA ALA A 29 13.01 9.01 -0.39
C ALA A 29 12.37 7.71 0.13
N ASN A 30 12.17 7.59 1.44
CA ASN A 30 11.51 6.44 2.04
C ASN A 30 10.04 6.31 1.64
N ILE A 31 9.32 7.43 1.49
CA ILE A 31 7.95 7.42 0.97
C ILE A 31 7.91 6.88 -0.46
N PHE A 32 8.81 7.33 -1.34
CA PHE A 32 8.88 6.80 -2.71
C PHE A 32 9.23 5.31 -2.74
N ARG A 33 10.21 4.87 -1.93
CA ARG A 33 10.56 3.45 -1.79
C ARG A 33 9.35 2.61 -1.33
N ALA A 34 8.57 3.12 -0.36
CA ALA A 34 7.37 2.45 0.12
C ALA A 34 6.26 2.38 -0.95
N ALA A 35 6.11 3.44 -1.76
CA ALA A 35 5.18 3.46 -2.88
C ALA A 35 5.58 2.44 -3.97
N GLU A 36 6.86 2.38 -4.34
CA GLU A 36 7.39 1.39 -5.28
C GLU A 36 7.18 -0.04 -4.76
N ALA A 37 7.55 -0.30 -3.50
CA ALA A 37 7.33 -1.60 -2.87
C ALA A 37 5.85 -2.02 -2.86
N SER A 38 4.92 -1.06 -2.70
CA SER A 38 3.48 -1.33 -2.77
C SER A 38 3.03 -1.76 -4.17
N VAL A 39 3.60 -1.14 -5.21
CA VAL A 39 3.31 -1.48 -6.61
C VAL A 39 3.89 -2.86 -6.96
N GLU A 40 5.14 -3.11 -6.59
CA GLU A 40 5.80 -4.41 -6.79
C GLU A 40 5.04 -5.53 -6.07
N PHE A 41 4.63 -5.30 -4.83
CA PHE A 41 3.81 -6.24 -4.08
C PHE A 41 2.49 -6.52 -4.79
N GLY A 42 1.83 -5.50 -5.35
CA GLY A 42 0.66 -5.68 -6.20
C GLY A 42 0.92 -6.59 -7.41
N GLY A 43 2.09 -6.49 -8.04
CA GLY A 43 2.55 -7.39 -9.09
C GLY A 43 2.73 -8.83 -8.60
N VAL A 44 3.36 -9.02 -7.43
CA VAL A 44 3.53 -10.34 -6.81
C VAL A 44 2.17 -11.01 -6.52
N LEU A 45 1.18 -10.27 -6.05
CA LEU A 45 -0.18 -10.82 -5.83
C LEU A 45 -0.83 -11.30 -7.13
N ILE A 46 -0.59 -10.60 -8.24
CA ILE A 46 -1.08 -11.02 -9.57
C ILE A 46 -0.35 -12.28 -10.01
N SER A 47 0.97 -12.36 -9.87
CA SER A 47 1.74 -13.56 -10.20
C SER A 47 1.30 -14.76 -9.37
N LEU A 48 1.08 -14.57 -8.06
CA LEU A 48 0.57 -15.62 -7.18
C LEU A 48 -0.81 -16.11 -7.64
N ARG A 49 -1.68 -15.20 -8.06
CA ARG A 49 -2.97 -15.55 -8.65
C ARG A 49 -2.80 -16.40 -9.91
N MET A 50 -1.89 -16.04 -10.80
CA MET A 50 -1.67 -16.80 -12.04
C MET A 50 -1.25 -18.25 -11.73
N VAL A 51 -0.35 -18.44 -10.77
CA VAL A 51 0.05 -19.79 -10.31
C VAL A 51 -1.13 -20.57 -9.73
N LEU A 52 -2.02 -19.90 -9.00
CA LEU A 52 -3.25 -20.52 -8.48
C LEU A 52 -4.23 -20.87 -9.59
N ASP A 53 -4.42 -19.99 -10.58
CA ASP A 53 -5.28 -20.23 -11.74
C ASP A 53 -4.74 -21.41 -12.58
N ASP A 54 -3.43 -21.58 -12.71
CA ASP A 54 -2.78 -22.71 -13.40
C ASP A 54 -3.01 -24.05 -12.68
N LEU A 55 -3.06 -24.04 -11.34
CA LEU A 55 -3.26 -25.25 -10.53
C LEU A 55 -4.74 -25.63 -10.38
N SER A 56 -5.59 -24.65 -10.07
CA SER A 56 -7.00 -24.87 -9.76
C SER A 56 -7.91 -24.80 -11.00
N GLY A 57 -7.37 -24.39 -12.16
CA GLY A 57 -8.16 -23.97 -13.31
C GLY A 57 -8.79 -22.60 -13.08
N VAL A 58 -8.98 -21.82 -14.16
CA VAL A 58 -9.46 -20.42 -14.13
C VAL A 58 -10.78 -20.24 -13.37
N THR A 59 -11.60 -21.28 -13.34
CA THR A 59 -12.94 -21.39 -12.74
C THR A 59 -12.96 -22.15 -11.41
N GLY A 60 -11.83 -22.71 -10.95
CA GLY A 60 -11.76 -23.53 -9.73
C GLY A 60 -12.25 -24.97 -9.92
N GLU A 61 -12.12 -25.51 -11.13
CA GLU A 61 -12.51 -26.89 -11.47
C GLU A 61 -11.67 -27.95 -10.73
N ASN A 62 -10.44 -27.61 -10.34
CA ASN A 62 -9.51 -28.50 -9.62
C ASN A 62 -9.32 -28.02 -8.18
N VAL A 63 -10.29 -28.28 -7.31
CA VAL A 63 -10.22 -27.96 -5.88
C VAL A 63 -9.39 -29.01 -5.15
N ALA A 64 -8.07 -29.01 -5.39
CA ALA A 64 -7.11 -29.80 -4.62
C ALA A 64 -6.57 -29.00 -3.43
N ARG A 65 -6.04 -29.70 -2.42
CA ARG A 65 -5.31 -29.04 -1.34
C ARG A 65 -4.11 -28.30 -1.93
N LEU A 66 -3.94 -27.05 -1.53
CA LEU A 66 -2.80 -26.25 -1.96
C LEU A 66 -1.48 -26.92 -1.53
N PRO A 67 -0.47 -26.95 -2.42
CA PRO A 67 0.89 -27.24 -2.03
C PRO A 67 1.33 -26.35 -0.86
N GLU A 68 2.09 -26.91 0.08
CA GLU A 68 2.53 -26.22 1.30
C GLU A 68 3.22 -24.88 1.02
N TYR A 69 4.10 -24.84 0.01
CA TYR A 69 4.80 -23.60 -0.38
C TYR A 69 3.85 -22.48 -0.84
N LEU A 70 2.70 -22.82 -1.44
CA LEU A 70 1.68 -21.83 -1.82
C LEU A 70 0.84 -21.40 -0.63
N GLU A 71 0.55 -22.33 0.28
CA GLU A 71 -0.11 -21.99 1.54
C GLU A 71 0.72 -20.99 2.34
N ASP A 72 2.03 -21.20 2.43
CA ASP A 72 2.98 -20.29 3.08
C ASP A 72 3.10 -18.95 2.35
N ALA A 73 3.17 -18.96 1.01
CA ALA A 73 3.17 -17.73 0.21
C ALA A 73 1.89 -16.91 0.42
N MET A 74 0.74 -17.57 0.49
CA MET A 74 -0.54 -16.94 0.77
C MET A 74 -0.58 -16.33 2.18
N LYS A 75 -0.15 -17.07 3.21
CA LYS A 75 -0.05 -16.55 4.58
C LYS A 75 0.89 -15.36 4.65
N ALA A 76 2.04 -15.41 3.98
CA ALA A 76 3.00 -14.32 3.92
C ALA A 76 2.40 -13.08 3.22
N ALA A 77 1.68 -13.26 2.11
CA ALA A 77 0.98 -12.18 1.42
C ALA A 77 -0.07 -11.52 2.32
N TYR A 78 -0.89 -12.32 3.02
CA TYR A 78 -1.87 -11.82 3.98
C TYR A 78 -1.22 -11.01 5.11
N ASN A 79 -0.19 -11.57 5.76
CA ASN A 79 0.48 -10.91 6.87
C ASN A 79 1.13 -9.59 6.43
N ARG A 80 1.75 -9.54 5.26
CA ARG A 80 2.33 -8.31 4.70
C ARG A 80 1.25 -7.27 4.40
N TYR A 81 0.14 -7.68 3.81
CA TYR A 81 -0.99 -6.79 3.52
C TYR A 81 -1.58 -6.19 4.81
N MET A 82 -1.86 -7.03 5.82
CA MET A 82 -2.41 -6.56 7.09
C MET A 82 -1.43 -5.65 7.83
N THR A 83 -0.15 -6.05 7.91
CA THR A 83 0.90 -5.23 8.55
C THR A 83 1.02 -3.87 7.87
N TYR A 84 0.91 -3.81 6.54
CA TYR A 84 0.97 -2.54 5.83
C TYR A 84 -0.27 -1.67 6.09
N LEU A 85 -1.47 -2.27 6.11
CA LEU A 85 -2.69 -1.53 6.46
C LEU A 85 -2.69 -1.02 7.91
N ASP A 86 -2.13 -1.80 8.83
CA ASP A 86 -2.02 -1.44 10.25
C ASP A 86 -0.92 -0.39 10.50
N SER A 87 -0.02 -0.16 9.53
CA SER A 87 1.05 0.85 9.66
C SER A 87 0.57 2.29 9.51
N PHE A 88 -0.62 2.50 8.94
CA PHE A 88 -1.18 3.83 8.73
C PHE A 88 -1.72 4.43 10.04
N GLY A 89 -1.36 5.68 10.31
CA GLY A 89 -1.84 6.45 11.45
C GLY A 89 -3.33 6.84 11.35
N PRO A 90 -3.91 7.40 12.44
CA PRO A 90 -5.31 7.83 12.47
C PRO A 90 -5.63 8.92 11.43
N ASP A 91 -4.66 9.79 11.12
CA ASP A 91 -4.83 10.90 10.16
C ASP A 91 -4.61 10.47 8.69
N GLU A 92 -4.18 9.23 8.45
CA GLU A 92 -3.85 8.71 7.12
C GLU A 92 -4.97 7.84 6.54
N ALA A 93 -6.20 7.98 7.05
CA ALA A 93 -7.35 7.17 6.68
C ALA A 93 -7.62 7.12 5.16
N TYR A 94 -7.40 8.24 4.46
CA TYR A 94 -7.52 8.30 3.00
C TYR A 94 -6.49 7.40 2.30
N LEU A 95 -5.22 7.48 2.69
CA LEU A 95 -4.14 6.66 2.12
C LEU A 95 -4.35 5.18 2.43
N ARG A 96 -4.68 4.88 3.70
CA ARG A 96 -5.06 3.53 4.11
C ARG A 96 -6.18 2.99 3.24
N LYS A 97 -7.24 3.77 3.00
CA LYS A 97 -8.38 3.36 2.17
C LYS A 97 -7.98 3.10 0.72
N LYS A 98 -7.08 3.91 0.15
CA LYS A 98 -6.59 3.72 -1.21
C LYS A 98 -5.78 2.43 -1.34
N VAL A 99 -4.88 2.15 -0.40
CA VAL A 99 -4.13 0.89 -0.34
C VAL A 99 -5.06 -0.31 -0.15
N GLU A 100 -6.01 -0.18 0.78
CA GLU A 100 -7.02 -1.19 1.06
C GLU A 100 -7.82 -1.53 -0.21
N THR A 101 -8.17 -0.53 -1.01
CA THR A 101 -8.91 -0.71 -2.28
C THR A 101 -8.06 -1.40 -3.35
N GLU A 102 -6.85 -0.89 -3.61
CA GLU A 102 -5.99 -1.34 -4.71
C GLU A 102 -5.40 -2.74 -4.47
N LEU A 103 -4.90 -2.98 -3.26
CA LEU A 103 -4.33 -4.27 -2.87
C LEU A 103 -5.41 -5.24 -2.41
N GLY A 104 -6.45 -4.76 -1.71
CA GLY A 104 -7.54 -5.62 -1.24
C GLY A 104 -8.30 -6.29 -2.38
N THR A 105 -8.51 -5.60 -3.51
CA THR A 105 -9.10 -6.23 -4.71
C THR A 105 -8.27 -7.42 -5.20
N LYS A 106 -6.95 -7.31 -5.18
CA LYS A 106 -6.03 -8.40 -5.58
C LYS A 106 -6.06 -9.53 -4.56
N MET A 107 -6.10 -9.21 -3.27
CA MET A 107 -6.26 -10.19 -2.18
C MET A 107 -7.58 -10.96 -2.26
N ILE A 108 -8.67 -10.31 -2.68
CA ILE A 108 -9.96 -10.96 -2.91
C ILE A 108 -9.87 -11.94 -4.08
N HIS A 109 -9.18 -11.56 -5.17
CA HIS A 109 -8.96 -12.48 -6.29
C HIS A 109 -8.20 -13.74 -5.87
N LEU A 110 -7.22 -13.61 -4.98
CA LEU A 110 -6.53 -14.76 -4.39
C LEU A 110 -7.47 -15.60 -3.51
N LYS A 111 -8.23 -14.95 -2.61
CA LYS A 111 -9.21 -15.62 -1.74
C LYS A 111 -10.24 -16.44 -2.52
N MET A 112 -10.70 -15.96 -3.67
CA MET A 112 -11.67 -16.66 -4.52
C MET A 112 -11.10 -17.92 -5.21
N ARG A 113 -9.80 -18.20 -5.10
CA ARG A 113 -9.13 -19.35 -5.73
C ARG A 113 -8.66 -20.41 -4.75
N CYS A 114 -8.86 -20.19 -3.45
CA CYS A 114 -8.42 -21.11 -2.41
C CYS A 114 -9.62 -21.53 -1.55
N SER A 115 -9.83 -22.83 -1.41
CA SER A 115 -10.71 -23.41 -0.39
C SER A 115 -9.87 -23.82 0.82
N GLY A 116 -10.45 -23.76 2.03
CA GLY A 116 -9.77 -24.20 3.26
C GLY A 116 -8.66 -23.26 3.77
N ILE A 117 -8.54 -22.05 3.21
CA ILE A 117 -7.76 -20.96 3.82
C ILE A 117 -8.45 -20.51 5.11
N GLY A 118 -7.66 -20.17 6.14
CA GLY A 118 -8.15 -19.91 7.49
C GLY A 118 -9.19 -18.77 7.55
N SER A 119 -9.99 -18.76 8.63
CA SER A 119 -11.10 -17.81 8.80
C SER A 119 -10.65 -16.34 8.85
N GLU A 120 -9.36 -16.08 9.11
CA GLU A 120 -8.74 -14.75 9.08
C GLU A 120 -8.84 -14.06 7.71
N TRP A 121 -8.94 -14.82 6.62
CA TRP A 121 -9.19 -14.31 5.28
C TRP A 121 -10.61 -13.75 5.11
N GLY A 122 -11.51 -14.04 6.06
CA GLY A 122 -12.80 -13.37 6.21
C GLY A 122 -12.68 -11.85 6.37
N LYS A 123 -11.57 -11.36 6.93
CA LYS A 123 -11.31 -9.92 7.11
C LYS A 123 -11.00 -9.20 5.79
N VAL A 124 -10.52 -9.93 4.79
CA VAL A 124 -10.38 -9.41 3.42
C VAL A 124 -11.78 -9.34 2.79
N THR A 125 -12.42 -8.18 2.90
CA THR A 125 -13.79 -7.94 2.45
C THR A 125 -13.84 -7.01 1.24
N LEU A 126 -14.86 -7.21 0.40
CA LEU A 126 -15.16 -6.33 -0.74
C LEU A 126 -15.69 -5.00 -0.19
N LEU A 127 -14.89 -3.94 -0.31
CA LEU A 127 -15.22 -2.60 0.18
C LEU A 127 -16.16 -1.87 -0.77
N GLY A 128 -17.35 -2.44 -0.95
CA GLY A 128 -18.47 -1.81 -1.62
C GLY A 128 -19.56 -1.31 -0.66
N THR A 129 -19.53 -1.67 0.64
CA THR A 129 -20.67 -1.39 1.55
C THR A 129 -20.31 -0.59 2.80
N SER A 130 -19.04 -0.48 3.18
CA SER A 130 -18.60 0.29 4.35
C SER A 130 -17.73 1.50 3.94
N GLY A 131 -18.40 2.63 3.69
CA GLY A 131 -17.80 3.94 3.99
C GLY A 131 -17.45 4.89 2.85
N ILE A 132 -17.80 4.63 1.58
CA ILE A 132 -17.66 5.67 0.53
C ILE A 132 -18.82 6.70 0.59
N SER A 133 -19.89 6.40 1.34
CA SER A 133 -21.04 7.32 1.49
C SER A 133 -20.86 8.42 2.55
N GLY A 134 -19.75 8.44 3.31
CA GLY A 134 -19.60 9.32 4.47
C GLY A 134 -18.65 10.52 4.31
N SER A 135 -17.49 10.38 3.66
CA SER A 135 -16.40 11.35 3.88
C SER A 135 -16.26 12.48 2.86
N TYR A 136 -17.09 12.56 1.81
CA TYR A 136 -17.02 13.69 0.87
C TYR A 136 -17.90 14.90 1.25
N VAL A 137 -18.83 14.72 2.20
CA VAL A 137 -19.78 15.76 2.63
C VAL A 137 -19.27 16.54 3.86
N GLU A 138 -18.47 15.91 4.73
CA GLU A 138 -18.05 16.52 6.01
C GLU A 138 -16.93 17.58 5.86
N HIS A 139 -16.28 17.68 4.70
CA HIS A 139 -15.27 18.72 4.41
C HIS A 139 -15.83 19.95 3.68
N ARG A 140 -17.16 20.15 3.67
CA ARG A 140 -17.83 21.31 3.05
C ARG A 140 -18.70 22.15 4.00
N ALA A 141 -18.60 21.95 5.32
CA ALA A 141 -19.28 22.79 6.31
C ALA A 141 -18.28 23.70 7.02
#